data_AF-A0A3C0ZUH9-F1
#
_entry.id   AF-A0A3C0ZUH9-F1
#
_cell.length_a   1.000
_cell.length_b   1.000
_cell.length_c   1.000
_cell.angle_alpha   90.00
_cell.angle_beta   90.00
_cell.angle_gamma   90.00
#
_symmetry.space_group_name_H-M   'P 1'
#
loop_
_entity.id
_entity.type
_entity.pdbx_description
1 polymer ?
#
loop_
_entity_poly.entity_id
_entity_poly.type
_entity_poly.pdbx_seq_one_letter_code
_entity_poly.pdbx_strand_id
1 'polypeptide(L)'
;GSTGSIGRQTLDVARQQGDIEVTALCARQSVGLMEEQIREFRPGVAVMWDEAAAKDLRERVRDLDVKILTGMDGLLEVASMDGFEYFVTAIMGMVGVRPTVAAIESGKKIALANKET
;
A
#
# COMPACT_ATOMS: atom_id res chain seq x y z
N GLY A 1 1.19 -4.59 -1.24
CA GLY A 1 2.20 -5.30 -0.44
C GLY A 1 3.57 -4.70 -0.67
N SER A 2 3.80 -3.48 -0.22
CA SER A 2 4.99 -2.67 -0.54
C SER A 2 6.29 -3.22 0.05
N THR A 3 6.20 -3.97 1.14
CA THR A 3 7.37 -4.53 1.83
C THR A 3 7.82 -5.89 1.28
N GLY A 4 7.05 -6.49 0.38
CA GLY A 4 7.41 -7.72 -0.33
C GLY A 4 8.33 -7.46 -1.53
N SER A 5 8.81 -8.53 -2.19
CA SER A 5 9.75 -8.40 -3.32
C SER A 5 9.21 -7.52 -4.45
N ILE A 6 8.01 -7.82 -4.96
CA ILE A 6 7.39 -7.05 -6.05
C ILE A 6 7.15 -5.61 -5.61
N GLY A 7 6.59 -5.40 -4.41
CA GLY A 7 6.32 -4.05 -3.90
C GLY A 7 7.58 -3.19 -3.81
N ARG A 8 8.69 -3.76 -3.31
CA ARG A 8 9.98 -3.04 -3.28
C ARG A 8 10.50 -2.74 -4.68
N GLN A 9 10.44 -3.70 -5.59
CA GLN A 9 10.85 -3.49 -6.99
C GLN A 9 10.00 -2.42 -7.69
N THR A 10 8.69 -2.36 -7.40
CA THR A 10 7.82 -1.28 -7.87
C THR A 10 8.28 0.07 -7.34
N LEU A 11 8.60 0.17 -6.05
CA LEU A 11 9.10 1.40 -5.45
C LEU A 11 10.49 1.79 -6.00
N ASP A 12 11.34 0.82 -6.32
CA ASP A 12 12.62 1.08 -6.97
C ASP A 12 12.44 1.72 -8.35
N VAL A 13 11.44 1.28 -9.13
CA VAL A 13 11.09 1.92 -10.40
C VAL A 13 10.52 3.31 -10.19
N ALA A 14 9.60 3.50 -9.23
CA ALA A 14 9.03 4.82 -8.90
C ALA A 14 10.13 5.83 -8.53
N ARG A 15 11.10 5.41 -7.71
CA ARG A 15 12.27 6.20 -7.33
C ARG A 15 13.12 6.62 -8.54
N GLN A 16 13.28 5.75 -9.54
CA GLN A 16 14.14 6.00 -10.70
C GLN A 16 13.48 6.89 -11.75
N GLN A 17 12.17 6.76 -11.98
CA GLN A 17 11.47 7.55 -12.99
C GLN A 17 11.20 8.98 -12.51
N GLY A 18 10.92 9.16 -11.21
CA GLY A 18 10.74 10.47 -10.58
C GLY A 18 9.43 11.19 -10.92
N ASP A 19 8.64 10.67 -11.86
CA ASP A 19 7.31 11.16 -12.26
C ASP A 19 6.16 10.29 -11.71
N ILE A 20 6.48 9.21 -10.99
CA ILE A 20 5.52 8.32 -10.35
C ILE A 20 5.30 8.74 -8.90
N GLU A 21 4.10 9.23 -8.61
CA GLU A 21 3.68 9.53 -7.24
C GLU A 21 3.17 8.27 -6.53
N VAL A 22 3.68 8.02 -5.33
CA VAL A 22 3.23 6.91 -4.48
C VAL A 22 2.22 7.44 -3.47
N THR A 23 0.95 7.22 -3.75
CA THR A 23 -0.15 7.83 -2.99
C THR A 23 -0.57 6.99 -1.78
N ALA A 24 -0.41 5.67 -1.86
CA ALA A 24 -0.68 4.77 -0.76
C ALA A 24 0.27 3.56 -0.72
N LEU A 25 0.54 3.07 0.50
CA LEU A 25 1.34 1.87 0.75
C LEU A 25 0.56 0.87 1.60
N CYS A 26 0.80 -0.43 1.42
CA CYS A 26 0.21 -1.45 2.27
C CYS A 26 1.16 -2.60 2.57
N ALA A 27 1.22 -3.03 3.83
CA ALA A 27 2.09 -4.11 4.30
C ALA A 27 1.40 -4.96 5.36
N ARG A 28 1.95 -6.14 5.65
CA ARG A 28 1.39 -7.03 6.68
C ARG A 28 1.82 -6.62 8.08
N GLN A 29 3.13 -6.74 8.36
CA GLN A 29 3.72 -6.61 9.70
C GLN A 29 5.08 -5.89 9.73
N SER A 30 5.71 -5.63 8.57
CA SER A 30 7.06 -5.06 8.50
C SER A 30 7.08 -3.55 8.77
N VAL A 31 6.90 -3.16 10.04
CA VAL A 31 6.77 -1.75 10.45
C VAL A 31 7.99 -0.90 10.09
N GLY A 32 9.21 -1.35 10.41
CA GLY A 32 10.43 -0.56 10.15
C GLY A 32 10.62 -0.23 8.67
N LEU A 33 10.45 -1.21 7.79
CA LEU A 33 10.53 -0.99 6.34
C LEU A 33 9.37 -0.12 5.84
N MET A 34 8.18 -0.26 6.41
CA MET A 34 7.04 0.60 6.07
C MET A 34 7.30 2.05 6.47
N GLU A 35 7.90 2.28 7.64
CA GLU A 35 8.32 3.62 8.10
C GLU A 35 9.33 4.25 7.13
N GLU A 36 10.37 3.50 6.74
CA GLU A 36 11.36 3.95 5.75
C GLU A 36 10.68 4.36 4.43
N GLN A 37 9.78 3.51 3.91
CA GLN A 37 9.04 3.80 2.69
C GLN A 37 8.13 5.02 2.83
N ILE A 38 7.43 5.20 3.96
CA ILE A 38 6.58 6.38 4.20
C ILE A 38 7.43 7.66 4.24
N ARG A 39 8.58 7.63 4.93
CA ARG A 39 9.45 8.80 5.06
C ARG A 39 10.02 9.23 3.71
N GLU A 40 10.35 8.27 2.86
CA GLU A 40 10.85 8.48 1.50
C GLU A 40 9.75 9.00 0.56
N PHE A 41 8.65 8.26 0.44
CA PHE A 41 7.66 8.47 -0.61
C PHE A 41 6.52 9.41 -0.21
N ARG A 42 6.38 9.70 1.09
CA ARG A 42 5.35 10.59 1.65
C ARG A 42 3.92 10.31 1.15
N PRO A 43 3.45 9.05 1.19
CA PRO A 43 2.09 8.73 0.80
C PRO A 43 1.08 9.39 1.74
N GLY A 44 -0.09 9.74 1.24
CA GLY A 44 -1.18 10.25 2.06
C GLY A 44 -1.81 9.18 2.96
N VAL A 45 -1.75 7.90 2.55
CA VAL A 45 -2.34 6.78 3.29
C VAL A 45 -1.38 5.59 3.37
N ALA A 46 -1.33 4.91 4.51
CA ALA A 46 -0.66 3.63 4.64
C ALA A 46 -1.53 2.62 5.40
N VAL A 47 -1.50 1.35 4.97
CA VAL A 47 -2.31 0.27 5.57
C VAL A 47 -1.40 -0.80 6.14
N MET A 48 -1.62 -1.14 7.41
CA MET A 48 -1.02 -2.33 8.02
C MET A 48 -2.11 -3.38 8.21
N TRP A 49 -1.89 -4.61 7.74
CA TRP A 49 -2.85 -5.70 7.96
C TRP A 49 -3.01 -6.03 9.45
N ASP A 50 -1.88 -6.08 10.15
CA ASP A 50 -1.81 -6.42 11.57
C ASP A 50 -2.05 -5.17 12.44
N GLU A 51 -2.92 -5.31 13.45
CA GLU A 51 -3.33 -4.21 14.31
C GLU A 51 -2.21 -3.71 15.23
N ALA A 52 -1.41 -4.62 15.79
CA ALA A 52 -0.28 -4.24 16.62
C ALA A 52 0.77 -3.50 15.78
N ALA A 53 1.02 -3.97 14.55
CA ALA A 53 1.90 -3.30 13.61
C ALA A 53 1.37 -1.92 13.19
N ALA A 54 0.05 -1.76 13.00
CA ALA A 54 -0.55 -0.46 12.73
C ALA A 54 -0.37 0.52 13.88
N LYS A 55 -0.55 0.06 15.13
CA LYS A 55 -0.35 0.87 16.33
C LYS A 55 1.10 1.33 16.47
N ASP A 56 2.06 0.43 16.29
CA ASP A 56 3.50 0.78 16.32
C ASP A 56 3.84 1.80 15.22
N LEU A 57 3.34 1.57 14.00
CA LEU A 57 3.59 2.49 12.88
C LEU A 57 3.05 3.89 13.15
N ARG A 58 1.84 4.04 13.71
CA ARG A 58 1.26 5.35 14.07
C ARG A 58 2.16 6.15 14.99
N GLU A 59 2.76 5.51 15.99
CA GLU A 59 3.67 6.19 16.91
C GLU A 59 4.96 6.64 16.20
N ARG A 60 5.49 5.80 15.32
CA ARG A 60 6.74 6.07 14.59
C ARG A 60 6.64 7.19 13.57
N VAL A 61 5.48 7.37 12.95
CA VAL A 61 5.25 8.36 11.88
C VAL A 61 4.37 9.53 12.32
N ARG A 62 4.17 9.71 13.63
CA ARG A 62 3.35 10.80 14.19
C ARG A 62 3.80 12.21 13.78
N ASP A 63 5.05 12.34 13.33
CA ASP A 63 5.64 13.57 12.81
C ASP A 63 5.31 13.84 11.34
N LEU A 64 4.61 12.92 10.67
CA LEU A 64 4.28 12.97 9.24
C LEU A 64 2.76 13.07 9.05
N ASP A 65 2.35 13.71 7.96
CA ASP A 65 0.95 13.76 7.53
C ASP A 65 0.62 12.51 6.69
N VAL A 66 0.37 11.39 7.38
CA VAL A 66 -0.01 10.11 6.75
C VAL A 66 -1.11 9.44 7.57
N LYS A 67 -2.19 9.04 6.90
CA LYS A 67 -3.29 8.31 7.53
C LYS A 67 -2.96 6.83 7.63
N ILE A 68 -2.88 6.29 8.85
CA ILE A 68 -2.63 4.86 9.07
C ILE A 68 -3.95 4.09 9.26
N LEU A 69 -4.31 3.29 8.27
CA LEU A 69 -5.45 2.37 8.27
C LEU A 69 -5.03 0.95 8.63
N THR A 70 -6.01 0.08 8.90
CA THR A 70 -5.74 -1.27 9.38
C THR A 70 -6.68 -2.30 8.76
N GLY A 71 -6.15 -3.51 8.53
CA GLY A 71 -6.94 -4.68 8.13
C GLY A 71 -7.60 -4.55 6.75
N MET A 72 -8.65 -5.34 6.54
CA MET A 72 -9.37 -5.39 5.26
C MET A 72 -10.07 -4.08 4.93
N ASP A 73 -10.69 -3.42 5.91
CA ASP A 73 -11.41 -2.17 5.69
C ASP A 73 -10.45 -1.08 5.19
N GLY A 74 -9.23 -1.01 5.75
CA GLY A 74 -8.19 -0.11 5.26
C GLY A 74 -7.74 -0.42 3.83
N LEU A 75 -7.65 -1.70 3.45
CA LEU A 75 -7.31 -2.10 2.09
C LEU A 75 -8.42 -1.74 1.09
N LEU A 76 -9.68 -1.90 1.49
CA LEU A 76 -10.84 -1.53 0.65
C LEU A 76 -10.93 -0.01 0.49
N GLU A 77 -10.70 0.75 1.56
CA GLU A 77 -10.66 2.22 1.49
C GLU A 77 -9.58 2.70 0.52
N VAL A 78 -8.36 2.15 0.60
CA VAL A 78 -7.28 2.50 -0.35
C VAL A 78 -7.57 2.02 -1.77
N ALA A 79 -8.20 0.86 -1.95
CA ALA A 79 -8.56 0.37 -3.27
C ALA A 79 -9.55 1.30 -4.00
N SER A 80 -10.43 1.96 -3.24
CA SER A 80 -11.50 2.79 -3.76
C SER A 80 -11.27 4.30 -3.62
N MET A 81 -10.16 4.74 -3.02
CA MET A 81 -9.89 6.18 -2.87
C MET A 81 -9.58 6.85 -4.21
N ASP A 82 -9.85 8.14 -4.29
CA ASP A 82 -9.44 8.99 -5.40
C ASP A 82 -7.95 9.34 -5.34
N GLY A 83 -7.46 10.02 -6.39
CA GLY A 83 -6.09 10.53 -6.41
C GLY A 83 -5.03 9.53 -6.88
N PHE A 84 -5.40 8.37 -7.41
CA PHE A 84 -4.47 7.45 -8.07
C PHE A 84 -5.11 6.70 -9.24
N GLU A 85 -4.29 6.29 -10.20
CA GLU A 85 -4.71 5.57 -11.41
C GLU A 85 -4.38 4.06 -11.39
N TYR A 86 -3.23 3.69 -10.82
CA TYR A 86 -2.67 2.33 -10.88
C TYR A 86 -2.71 1.65 -9.51
N PHE A 87 -3.27 0.44 -9.46
CA PHE A 87 -3.29 -0.41 -8.26
C PHE A 87 -2.40 -1.63 -8.47
N VAL A 88 -1.30 -1.73 -7.71
CA VAL A 88 -0.33 -2.83 -7.83
C VAL A 88 -0.67 -3.94 -6.85
N THR A 89 -1.08 -5.10 -7.37
CA THR A 89 -1.47 -6.25 -6.54
C THR A 89 -0.23 -7.09 -6.20
N ALA A 90 0.39 -6.76 -5.06
CA ALA A 90 1.56 -7.47 -4.53
C ALA A 90 1.28 -8.13 -3.16
N ILE A 91 0.04 -8.53 -2.91
CA ILE A 91 -0.37 -9.22 -1.67
C ILE A 91 -0.64 -10.69 -2.01
N MET A 92 0.07 -11.63 -1.38
CA MET A 92 -0.14 -13.05 -1.66
C MET A 92 -1.45 -13.59 -1.06
N GLY A 93 -2.07 -14.55 -1.75
CA GLY A 93 -3.25 -15.27 -1.31
C GLY A 93 -4.56 -14.49 -1.43
N MET A 94 -5.65 -15.08 -0.90
CA MET A 94 -7.01 -14.56 -1.07
C MET A 94 -7.26 -13.17 -0.48
N VAL A 95 -6.38 -12.68 0.40
CA VAL A 95 -6.46 -11.33 0.98
C VAL A 95 -6.43 -10.25 -0.11
N GLY A 96 -5.71 -10.51 -1.22
CA GLY A 96 -5.60 -9.57 -2.34
C GLY A 96 -6.85 -9.48 -3.22
N VAL A 97 -7.74 -10.47 -3.21
CA VAL A 97 -8.86 -10.55 -4.15
C VAL A 97 -9.88 -9.44 -3.91
N ARG A 98 -10.37 -9.29 -2.67
CA ARG A 98 -11.39 -8.27 -2.36
C ARG A 98 -10.92 -6.83 -2.66
N PRO A 99 -9.72 -6.40 -2.25
CA PRO A 99 -9.18 -5.09 -2.63
C PRO A 99 -8.98 -4.95 -4.14
N THR A 100 -8.59 -6.02 -4.84
CA THR A 100 -8.45 -5.97 -6.31
C THR A 100 -9.79 -5.74 -6.99
N VAL A 101 -10.85 -6.45 -6.58
CA VAL A 101 -12.21 -6.23 -7.10
C VAL A 101 -12.68 -4.81 -6.81
N ALA A 102 -12.51 -4.32 -5.58
CA ALA A 102 -12.89 -2.95 -5.22
C ALA A 102 -12.16 -1.90 -6.07
N ALA A 103 -10.87 -2.11 -6.36
CA ALA A 103 -10.11 -1.25 -7.25
C ALA A 103 -10.64 -1.28 -8.70
N ILE A 104 -11.02 -2.46 -9.20
CA ILE A 104 -11.65 -2.60 -10.54
C ILE A 104 -12.98 -1.85 -10.59
N GLU A 105 -13.84 -2.04 -9.59
CA GLU A 105 -15.15 -1.37 -9.50
C GLU A 105 -14.99 0.15 -9.39
N SER A 106 -13.87 0.61 -8.82
CA SER A 106 -13.51 2.04 -8.71
C SER A 106 -12.76 2.57 -9.96
N GLY A 107 -12.71 1.79 -11.04
CA GLY A 107 -12.14 2.21 -12.33
C GLY A 107 -10.62 2.28 -12.39
N LYS A 108 -9.91 1.65 -11.44
CA LYS A 108 -8.44 1.67 -11.37
C LYS A 108 -7.82 0.69 -12.36
N LYS A 109 -6.65 1.03 -12.88
CA LYS A 109 -5.82 0.12 -13.70
C LYS A 109 -5.10 -0.85 -12.78
N ILE A 110 -5.30 -2.16 -12.97
CA ILE A 110 -4.70 -3.16 -12.10
C ILE A 110 -3.38 -3.65 -12.69
N ALA A 111 -2.28 -3.45 -11.96
CA ALA A 111 -1.00 -4.06 -12.24
C ALA A 111 -0.89 -5.37 -11.43
N LEU A 112 -1.33 -6.46 -12.06
CA LEU A 112 -1.38 -7.80 -11.46
C LEU A 112 0.01 -8.43 -11.38
N ALA A 113 0.49 -8.74 -10.17
CA ALA A 113 1.77 -9.42 -9.98
C ALA A 113 1.67 -10.85 -9.41
N ASN A 114 0.46 -11.27 -9.03
CA ASN A 114 0.19 -12.60 -8.49
C ASN A 114 -0.48 -13.49 -9.54
N LYS A 115 -0.27 -14.81 -9.46
CA LYS A 115 -0.93 -15.80 -10.34
C LYS A 115 -2.29 -16.26 -9.83
N GLU A 116 -2.58 -16.12 -8.54
CA GLU A 116 -3.81 -16.62 -7.91
C GLU A 116 -4.94 -15.58 -7.80
N THR A 117 -4.76 -14.38 -8.38
CA THR A 117 -5.72 -13.27 -8.39
C THR A 117 -6.32 -13.14 -9.78
#